data_AF-A0AAU7ASZ0-F1
#
_entry.id   AF-A0AAU7ASZ0-F1
#
_cell.length_a   1.000
_cell.length_b   1.000
_cell.length_c   1.000
_cell.angle_alpha   90.00
_cell.angle_beta   90.00
_cell.angle_gamma   90.00
#
_symmetry.space_group_name_H-M   'P 1'
#
loop_
_entity.id
_entity.type
_entity.pdbx_description
1 polymer ?
#
loop_
_entity_poly.entity_id
_entity_poly.type
_entity_poly.pdbx_seq_one_letter_code
_entity_poly.pdbx_strand_id
1 'polypeptide(L)'
;MLLRRQRFHIALTLESSVVQETFGTVLFIVVVLGVVIAGITLATAGKAYDEIGKGGLFGDDAPKPPGGGGGAPTAGGGDGVSGAVRDEEIRQMLQARSNRRVRKGHSPLDIDAELAALTRQQSNVQADPELIAEVRELVQSRNRRRVRQGKEPLDVETEVARQLSDLG
;
A
#
# COMPACT_ATOMS: atom_id res chain seq x y z
N MET A 1 81.04 -0.70 14.55
CA MET A 1 79.88 0.11 14.99
C MET A 1 78.85 0.27 13.85
N LEU A 2 78.38 -0.81 13.19
CA LEU A 2 77.50 -0.71 12.01
C LEU A 2 76.50 -1.88 11.80
N LEU A 3 76.18 -2.68 12.83
CA LEU A 3 75.24 -3.80 12.70
C LEU A 3 73.90 -3.62 13.43
N ARG A 4 73.64 -2.43 14.00
CA ARG A 4 72.46 -2.22 14.86
C ARG A 4 71.31 -1.44 14.20
N ARG A 5 71.48 -0.94 12.97
CA ARG A 5 70.55 0.04 12.37
C ARG A 5 69.50 -0.55 11.42
N GLN A 6 69.67 -1.77 10.92
CA GLN A 6 68.72 -2.36 9.94
C GLN A 6 67.49 -3.04 10.55
N ARG A 7 67.51 -3.41 11.85
CA ARG A 7 66.41 -4.16 12.46
C ARG A 7 65.17 -3.32 12.79
N PHE A 8 65.28 -1.99 12.79
CA PHE A 8 64.19 -1.12 13.24
C PHE A 8 63.15 -0.83 12.14
N HIS A 9 63.55 -0.81 10.87
CA HIS A 9 62.63 -0.46 9.78
C HIS A 9 61.72 -1.62 9.36
N ILE A 10 62.12 -2.87 9.56
CA ILE A 10 61.31 -4.06 9.18
C ILE A 10 60.14 -4.27 10.16
N ALA A 11 60.31 -3.92 11.43
CA ALA A 11 59.28 -4.11 12.46
C ALA A 11 58.09 -3.13 12.29
N LEU A 12 58.33 -1.90 11.80
CA LEU A 12 57.30 -0.86 11.72
C LEU A 12 56.28 -1.08 10.60
N THR A 13 56.68 -1.75 9.50
CA THR A 13 55.80 -2.05 8.36
C THR A 13 54.93 -3.29 8.60
N LEU A 14 55.37 -4.22 9.44
CA LEU A 14 54.60 -5.41 9.79
C LEU A 14 53.39 -5.07 10.67
N GLU A 15 53.53 -4.17 11.64
CA GLU A 15 52.42 -3.78 12.52
C GLU A 15 51.31 -3.03 11.75
N SER A 16 51.66 -2.15 10.83
CA SER A 16 50.67 -1.44 10.01
C SER A 16 49.93 -2.36 9.03
N SER A 17 50.62 -3.40 8.53
CA SER A 17 50.00 -4.45 7.70
C SER A 17 48.98 -5.27 8.50
N VAL A 18 49.32 -5.68 9.73
CA VAL A 18 48.42 -6.45 10.60
C VAL A 18 47.23 -5.60 11.05
N VAL A 19 47.43 -4.33 11.41
CA VAL A 19 46.32 -3.43 11.78
C VAL A 19 45.40 -3.16 10.57
N GLN A 20 45.96 -2.97 9.37
CA GLN A 20 45.18 -2.75 8.15
C GLN A 20 44.43 -4.02 7.71
N GLU A 21 45.05 -5.19 7.80
CA GLU A 21 44.42 -6.49 7.55
C GLU A 21 43.30 -6.76 8.55
N THR A 22 43.56 -6.54 9.85
CA THR A 22 42.57 -6.72 10.92
C THR A 22 41.39 -5.76 10.74
N PHE A 23 41.64 -4.47 10.48
CA PHE A 23 40.59 -3.49 10.22
C PHE A 23 39.74 -3.86 9.00
N GLY A 24 40.38 -4.29 7.91
CA GLY A 24 39.69 -4.77 6.72
C GLY A 24 38.83 -6.00 6.99
N THR A 25 39.33 -6.97 7.76
CA THR A 25 38.58 -8.16 8.17
C THR A 25 37.38 -7.80 9.04
N VAL A 26 37.54 -6.90 10.03
CA VAL A 26 36.43 -6.47 10.88
C VAL A 26 35.36 -5.75 10.06
N LEU A 27 35.76 -4.82 9.19
CA LEU A 27 34.82 -4.10 8.32
C LEU A 27 34.06 -5.06 7.41
N PHE A 28 34.74 -6.03 6.80
CA PHE A 28 34.11 -7.03 5.94
C PHE A 28 33.09 -7.88 6.71
N ILE A 29 33.43 -8.35 7.91
CA ILE A 29 32.50 -9.11 8.77
C ILE A 29 31.25 -8.28 9.09
N VAL A 30 31.42 -7.01 9.47
CA VAL A 30 30.29 -6.12 9.80
C VAL A 30 29.40 -5.87 8.59
N VAL A 31 29.99 -5.62 7.41
CA VAL A 31 29.25 -5.40 6.17
C VAL A 31 28.47 -6.65 5.77
N VAL A 32 29.12 -7.82 5.79
CA VAL A 32 28.44 -9.10 5.46
C VAL A 32 27.30 -9.36 6.42
N LEU A 33 27.51 -9.15 7.74
CA LEU A 33 26.46 -9.30 8.73
C LEU A 33 25.29 -8.34 8.48
N GLY A 34 25.59 -7.08 8.15
CA GLY A 34 24.58 -6.07 7.79
C GLY A 34 23.76 -6.47 6.57
N VAL A 35 24.40 -7.00 5.52
CA VAL A 35 23.73 -7.51 4.31
C VAL A 35 22.82 -8.70 4.65
N VAL A 36 23.27 -9.62 5.50
CA VAL A 36 22.46 -10.76 5.95
C VAL A 36 21.23 -10.29 6.74
N ILE A 37 21.40 -9.39 7.70
CA ILE A 37 20.29 -8.82 8.50
C ILE A 37 19.32 -8.06 7.59
N ALA A 38 19.83 -7.25 6.65
CA ALA A 38 19.01 -6.53 5.69
C ALA A 38 18.21 -7.49 4.80
N GLY A 39 18.83 -8.57 4.32
CA GLY A 39 18.16 -9.60 3.52
C GLY A 39 17.04 -10.31 4.30
N ILE A 40 17.29 -10.68 5.57
CA ILE A 40 16.28 -11.27 6.45
C ILE A 40 15.13 -10.27 6.67
N THR A 41 15.45 -9.03 7.01
CA THR A 41 14.46 -7.98 7.28
C THR A 41 13.58 -7.73 6.06
N LEU A 42 14.18 -7.63 4.88
CA LEU A 42 13.47 -7.45 3.62
C LEU A 42 12.57 -8.65 3.28
N ALA A 43 13.06 -9.87 3.49
CA ALA A 43 12.26 -11.09 3.30
C ALA A 43 11.07 -11.15 4.26
N THR A 44 11.22 -10.68 5.51
CA THR A 44 10.10 -10.59 6.47
C THR A 44 9.15 -9.42 6.16
N ALA A 45 9.65 -8.32 5.63
CA ALA A 45 8.86 -7.14 5.28
C ALA A 45 7.93 -7.38 4.08
N GLY A 46 8.28 -8.30 3.17
CA GLY A 46 7.38 -8.74 2.09
C GLY A 46 6.01 -9.21 2.61
N LYS A 47 5.97 -9.80 3.81
CA LYS A 47 4.74 -10.22 4.49
C LYS A 47 3.91 -9.05 5.03
N ALA A 48 4.54 -7.93 5.37
CA ALA A 48 3.85 -6.71 5.82
C ALA A 48 3.17 -5.97 4.66
N TYR A 49 3.69 -6.11 3.43
CA TYR A 49 3.02 -5.56 2.24
C TYR A 49 1.70 -6.31 1.91
N ASP A 50 1.59 -7.60 2.23
CA ASP A 50 0.34 -8.37 2.10
C ASP A 50 -0.76 -7.90 3.06
N GLU A 51 -0.41 -7.18 4.14
CA GLU A 51 -1.36 -6.63 5.11
C GLU A 51 -1.86 -5.24 4.75
N ILE A 52 -1.05 -4.44 4.03
CA ILE A 52 -1.43 -3.10 3.56
C ILE A 52 -2.63 -3.14 2.59
N GLY A 53 -2.89 -4.28 1.94
CA GLY A 53 -4.07 -4.51 1.10
C GLY A 53 -5.31 -5.06 1.83
N LYS A 54 -5.24 -5.34 3.14
CA LYS A 54 -6.31 -6.04 3.89
C LYS A 54 -7.11 -5.17 4.87
N GLY A 55 -6.95 -3.84 4.82
CA GLY A 55 -7.82 -2.91 5.55
C GLY A 55 -7.60 -2.84 7.08
N GLY A 56 -6.49 -3.37 7.59
CA GLY A 56 -6.21 -3.45 9.04
C GLY A 56 -5.52 -2.24 9.67
N LEU A 57 -5.59 -1.03 9.09
CA LEU A 57 -4.96 0.17 9.68
C LEU A 57 -5.74 0.77 10.86
N PHE A 58 -6.86 0.16 11.25
CA PHE A 58 -7.56 0.46 12.49
C PHE A 58 -7.35 -0.71 13.44
N GLY A 59 -6.42 -0.55 14.39
CA GLY A 59 -6.23 -1.50 15.48
C GLY A 59 -7.51 -1.63 16.30
N ASP A 60 -7.92 -2.88 16.51
CA ASP A 60 -9.02 -3.33 17.38
C ASP A 60 -8.71 -3.08 18.88
N ASP A 61 -8.37 -1.85 19.26
CA ASP A 61 -8.23 -1.42 20.65
C ASP A 61 -9.50 -0.74 21.17
N ALA A 62 -10.68 -1.20 20.71
CA ALA A 62 -11.94 -0.91 21.38
C ALA A 62 -12.15 -1.96 22.49
N PRO A 63 -12.27 -1.59 23.78
CA PRO A 63 -12.55 -2.56 24.84
C PRO A 63 -13.88 -3.27 24.55
N LYS A 64 -13.79 -4.56 24.23
CA LYS A 64 -14.90 -5.47 23.92
C LYS A 64 -15.94 -5.44 25.06
N PRO A 65 -17.17 -4.95 24.84
CA PRO A 65 -18.25 -5.21 25.79
C PRO A 65 -18.57 -6.72 25.78
N PRO A 66 -18.75 -7.36 26.94
CA PRO A 66 -19.04 -8.78 27.00
C PRO A 66 -20.51 -9.01 26.67
N GLY A 67 -20.78 -9.65 25.54
CA GLY A 67 -22.10 -10.20 25.22
C GLY A 67 -22.68 -9.69 23.90
N GLY A 68 -22.64 -10.55 22.88
CA GLY A 68 -23.31 -10.29 21.60
C GLY A 68 -22.68 -11.13 20.50
N GLY A 69 -23.22 -12.33 20.27
CA GLY A 69 -22.84 -13.16 19.13
C GLY A 69 -23.23 -12.49 17.81
N GLY A 70 -22.27 -12.43 16.89
CA GLY A 70 -22.46 -11.96 15.53
C GLY A 70 -21.23 -12.35 14.73
N GLY A 71 -21.43 -13.15 13.68
CA GLY A 71 -20.36 -13.79 12.92
C GLY A 71 -19.32 -12.81 12.38
N ALA A 72 -18.07 -13.22 12.47
CA ALA A 72 -16.96 -12.60 11.76
C ALA A 72 -17.23 -12.64 10.25
N PRO A 73 -17.10 -11.52 9.50
CA PRO A 73 -16.96 -11.63 8.07
C PRO A 73 -15.55 -12.14 7.79
N THR A 74 -15.46 -13.34 7.26
CA THR A 74 -14.26 -13.87 6.62
C THR A 74 -13.92 -12.99 5.41
N ALA A 75 -13.10 -11.95 5.62
CA ALA A 75 -12.64 -11.07 4.53
C ALA A 75 -11.45 -11.71 3.82
N GLY A 76 -11.75 -12.63 2.90
CA GLY A 76 -10.83 -13.13 1.90
C GLY A 76 -11.29 -12.68 0.52
N GLY A 77 -10.52 -11.78 -0.10
CA GLY A 77 -10.57 -11.50 -1.54
C GLY A 77 -11.56 -10.43 -1.98
N GLY A 78 -11.04 -9.31 -2.50
CA GLY A 78 -11.55 -8.61 -3.70
C GLY A 78 -13.03 -8.25 -3.84
N ASP A 79 -13.84 -8.32 -2.80
CA ASP A 79 -15.25 -7.98 -2.88
C ASP A 79 -15.39 -6.46 -2.83
N GLY A 80 -15.70 -5.86 -3.98
CA GLY A 80 -16.12 -4.47 -4.05
C GLY A 80 -17.17 -4.22 -2.96
N VAL A 81 -16.94 -3.19 -2.14
CA VAL A 81 -17.89 -2.80 -1.10
C VAL A 81 -19.25 -2.64 -1.76
N SER A 82 -20.23 -3.46 -1.34
CA SER A 82 -21.55 -3.42 -1.98
C SER A 82 -22.11 -2.00 -1.88
N GLY A 83 -22.80 -1.53 -2.94
CA GLY A 83 -23.31 -0.16 -2.99
C GLY A 83 -24.13 0.23 -1.75
N ALA A 84 -24.88 -0.73 -1.18
CA ALA A 84 -25.63 -0.52 0.06
C ALA A 84 -24.74 -0.24 1.29
N VAL A 85 -23.59 -0.90 1.41
CA VAL A 85 -22.63 -0.65 2.50
C VAL A 85 -22.00 0.72 2.31
N ARG A 86 -21.60 1.05 1.08
CA ARG A 86 -21.04 2.36 0.74
C ARG A 86 -22.02 3.50 1.00
N ASP A 87 -23.29 3.33 0.63
CA ASP A 87 -24.34 4.33 0.87
C ASP A 87 -24.57 4.54 2.37
N GLU A 88 -24.49 3.47 3.18
CA GLU A 88 -24.60 3.56 4.64
C GLU A 88 -23.39 4.29 5.26
N GLU A 89 -22.17 4.03 4.79
CA GLU A 89 -20.99 4.77 5.21
C GLU A 89 -21.10 6.27 4.86
N ILE A 90 -21.57 6.59 3.66
CA ILE A 90 -21.81 7.98 3.24
C ILE A 90 -22.88 8.63 4.12
N ARG A 91 -23.96 7.92 4.44
CA ARG A 91 -25.01 8.39 5.35
C ARG A 91 -24.44 8.75 6.72
N GLN A 92 -23.58 7.90 7.29
CA GLN A 92 -22.92 8.16 8.58
C GLN A 92 -22.02 9.39 8.53
N MET A 93 -21.24 9.56 7.46
CA MET A 93 -20.40 10.75 7.25
C MET A 93 -21.23 12.04 7.12
N LEU A 94 -22.33 11.99 6.37
CA LEU A 94 -23.25 13.12 6.20
C LEU A 94 -23.94 13.49 7.51
N GLN A 95 -24.34 12.49 8.32
CA GLN A 95 -24.91 12.71 9.65
C GLN A 95 -23.89 13.38 10.59
N ALA A 96 -22.65 12.89 10.62
CA ALA A 96 -21.58 13.50 11.40
C ALA A 96 -21.30 14.95 10.97
N ARG A 97 -21.33 15.22 9.65
CA ARG A 97 -21.18 16.57 9.09
C ARG A 97 -22.35 17.47 9.50
N SER A 98 -23.59 16.97 9.44
CA SER A 98 -24.80 17.68 9.86
C SER A 98 -24.73 18.07 11.34
N ASN A 99 -24.35 17.13 12.22
CA ASN A 99 -24.18 17.37 13.66
C ASN A 99 -23.15 18.47 13.94
N ARG A 100 -22.01 18.45 13.24
CA ARG A 100 -20.99 19.51 13.34
C ARG A 100 -21.52 20.86 12.87
N ARG A 101 -22.36 20.89 11.83
CA ARG A 101 -22.98 22.10 11.29
C ARG A 101 -23.98 22.71 12.28
N VAL A 102 -24.85 21.89 12.87
CA VAL A 102 -25.81 22.32 13.91
C VAL A 102 -25.10 22.90 15.13
N ARG A 103 -24.01 22.27 15.58
CA ARG A 103 -23.18 22.79 16.69
C ARG A 103 -22.59 24.17 16.41
N LYS A 104 -22.40 24.54 15.14
CA LYS A 104 -21.93 25.86 14.71
C LYS A 104 -23.07 26.87 14.50
N GLY A 105 -24.31 26.51 14.83
CA GLY A 105 -25.49 27.36 14.68
C GLY A 105 -26.06 27.43 13.27
N HIS A 106 -25.63 26.55 12.36
CA HIS A 106 -26.17 26.46 11.01
C HIS A 106 -27.33 25.45 10.94
N SER A 107 -28.17 25.55 9.92
CA SER A 107 -29.28 24.62 9.69
C SER A 107 -28.80 23.17 9.46
N PRO A 108 -29.57 22.15 9.90
CA PRO A 108 -29.30 20.75 9.62
C PRO A 108 -29.22 20.46 8.10
N LEU A 109 -28.36 19.52 7.72
CA LEU A 109 -28.28 19.01 6.35
C LEU A 109 -29.35 17.93 6.13
N ASP A 110 -30.03 17.96 4.99
CA ASP A 110 -30.87 16.87 4.53
C ASP A 110 -30.00 15.72 4.01
N ILE A 111 -29.93 14.64 4.78
CA ILE A 111 -28.98 13.55 4.54
C ILE A 111 -29.38 12.75 3.31
N ASP A 112 -30.68 12.46 3.14
CA ASP A 112 -31.15 11.60 2.06
C ASP A 112 -31.09 12.34 0.71
N ALA A 113 -31.42 13.63 0.70
CA ALA A 113 -31.28 14.46 -0.49
C ALA A 113 -29.82 14.58 -0.95
N GLU A 114 -28.89 14.75 -0.02
CA GLU A 114 -27.46 14.85 -0.31
C GLU A 114 -26.87 13.50 -0.74
N LEU A 115 -27.26 12.40 -0.10
CA LEU A 115 -26.87 11.06 -0.55
C LEU A 115 -27.31 10.84 -1.99
N ALA A 116 -28.57 11.14 -2.31
CA ALA A 116 -29.10 11.00 -3.67
C ALA A 116 -28.42 11.96 -4.68
N ALA A 117 -27.94 13.12 -4.24
CA ALA A 117 -27.15 14.02 -5.08
C ALA A 117 -25.77 13.44 -5.40
N LEU A 118 -25.08 12.90 -4.38
CA LEU A 118 -23.77 12.27 -4.53
C LEU A 118 -23.83 11.02 -5.41
N THR A 119 -24.81 10.14 -5.19
CA THR A 119 -25.00 8.93 -6.00
C THR A 119 -25.25 9.28 -7.46
N ARG A 120 -26.10 10.28 -7.75
CA ARG A 120 -26.33 10.74 -9.13
C ARG A 120 -25.09 11.32 -9.79
N GLN A 121 -24.35 12.15 -9.07
CA GLN A 121 -23.11 12.72 -9.59
C GLN A 121 -22.13 11.63 -10.00
N GLN A 122 -21.99 10.59 -9.19
CA GLN A 122 -21.14 9.47 -9.49
C GLN A 122 -21.62 8.64 -10.69
N SER A 123 -22.92 8.34 -10.76
CA SER A 123 -23.48 7.67 -11.95
C SER A 123 -23.21 8.46 -13.23
N ASN A 124 -23.27 9.79 -13.18
CA ASN A 124 -22.97 10.63 -14.33
C ASN A 124 -21.50 10.52 -14.77
N VAL A 125 -20.56 10.46 -13.82
CA VAL A 125 -19.13 10.27 -14.13
C VAL A 125 -18.91 8.90 -14.78
N GLN A 126 -19.53 7.84 -14.26
CA GLN A 126 -19.41 6.50 -14.84
C GLN A 126 -20.05 6.38 -16.23
N ALA A 127 -21.07 7.19 -16.51
CA ALA A 127 -21.79 7.21 -17.79
C ALA A 127 -21.17 8.20 -18.81
N ASP A 128 -20.10 8.91 -18.46
CA ASP A 128 -19.46 9.89 -19.32
C ASP A 128 -18.85 9.20 -20.57
N PRO A 129 -19.34 9.49 -21.79
CA PRO A 129 -18.86 8.85 -23.01
C PRO A 129 -17.38 9.12 -23.31
N GLU A 130 -16.85 10.29 -22.89
CA GLU A 130 -15.45 10.63 -23.11
C GLU A 130 -14.55 9.76 -22.21
N LEU A 131 -14.91 9.63 -20.93
CA LEU A 131 -14.21 8.77 -19.99
C LEU A 131 -14.25 7.30 -20.41
N ILE A 132 -15.42 6.81 -20.86
CA ILE A 132 -15.57 5.44 -21.37
C ILE A 132 -14.62 5.19 -22.56
N ALA A 133 -14.49 6.16 -23.46
CA ALA A 133 -13.59 6.05 -24.62
C ALA A 133 -12.11 6.03 -24.20
N GLU A 134 -11.72 6.86 -23.24
CA GLU A 134 -10.34 6.90 -22.70
C GLU A 134 -9.98 5.58 -22.02
N VAL A 135 -10.85 5.07 -21.14
CA VAL A 135 -10.65 3.78 -20.46
C VAL A 135 -10.56 2.65 -21.47
N ARG A 136 -11.41 2.66 -22.51
CA ARG A 136 -11.34 1.68 -23.61
C ARG A 136 -9.99 1.73 -24.32
N GLU A 137 -9.47 2.92 -24.62
CA GLU A 137 -8.15 3.07 -25.26
C GLU A 137 -7.03 2.53 -24.36
N LEU A 138 -7.08 2.79 -23.05
CA LEU A 138 -6.13 2.29 -22.08
C LEU A 138 -6.11 0.75 -22.05
N VAL A 139 -7.28 0.11 -22.03
CA VAL A 139 -7.42 -1.35 -22.06
C VAL A 139 -6.87 -1.93 -23.37
N GLN A 140 -7.16 -1.31 -24.52
CA GLN A 140 -6.61 -1.74 -25.81
C GLN A 140 -5.08 -1.62 -25.84
N SER A 141 -4.52 -0.53 -25.33
CA SER A 141 -3.07 -0.34 -25.19
C SER A 141 -2.44 -1.43 -24.32
N ARG A 142 -3.10 -1.79 -23.20
CA ARG A 142 -2.69 -2.88 -22.33
C ARG A 142 -2.73 -4.23 -23.06
N ASN A 143 -3.76 -4.49 -23.84
CA ASN A 143 -3.86 -5.71 -24.66
C ASN A 143 -2.74 -5.81 -25.69
N ARG A 144 -2.38 -4.72 -26.38
CA ARG A 144 -1.23 -4.70 -27.30
C ARG A 144 0.06 -5.11 -26.57
N ARG A 145 0.25 -4.66 -25.33
CA ARG A 145 1.39 -5.09 -24.49
C ARG A 145 1.30 -6.56 -24.08
N ARG A 146 0.12 -7.05 -23.69
CA ARG A 146 -0.11 -8.46 -23.30
C ARG A 146 0.19 -9.41 -24.46
N VAL A 147 -0.27 -9.10 -25.66
CA VAL A 147 -0.03 -9.91 -26.86
C VAL A 147 1.47 -9.98 -27.20
N ARG A 148 2.20 -8.85 -27.08
CA ARG A 148 3.67 -8.84 -27.25
C ARG A 148 4.41 -9.70 -26.20
N GLN A 149 3.79 -9.92 -25.04
CA GLN A 149 4.29 -10.78 -23.97
C GLN A 149 3.80 -12.24 -24.10
N GLY A 150 3.10 -12.60 -25.17
CA GLY A 150 2.52 -13.94 -25.36
C GLY A 150 1.35 -14.24 -24.42
N LYS A 151 0.74 -13.21 -23.80
CA LYS A 151 -0.43 -13.36 -22.93
C LYS A 151 -1.71 -13.16 -23.73
N GLU A 152 -2.77 -13.84 -23.30
CA GLU A 152 -4.11 -13.65 -23.84
C GLU A 152 -4.61 -12.20 -23.60
N PRO A 153 -5.24 -11.58 -24.61
CA PRO A 153 -5.87 -10.27 -24.45
C PRO A 153 -7.07 -10.34 -23.49
N LEU A 154 -7.29 -9.26 -22.75
CA LEU A 154 -8.45 -9.08 -21.87
C LEU A 154 -9.69 -8.74 -22.72
N ASP A 155 -10.88 -9.15 -22.26
CA ASP A 155 -12.12 -8.66 -22.84
C ASP A 155 -12.28 -7.16 -22.57
N VAL A 156 -12.40 -6.38 -23.64
CA VAL A 156 -12.32 -4.92 -23.56
C VAL A 156 -13.51 -4.35 -22.81
N GLU A 157 -14.72 -4.79 -23.14
CA GLU A 157 -15.94 -4.21 -22.56
C GLU A 157 -16.11 -4.62 -21.10
N THR A 158 -15.76 -5.85 -20.74
CA THR A 158 -15.75 -6.32 -19.35
C THR A 158 -14.75 -5.53 -18.51
N GLU A 159 -13.54 -5.30 -19.03
CA GLU A 159 -12.50 -4.57 -18.31
C GLU A 159 -12.80 -3.07 -18.23
N VAL A 160 -13.43 -2.48 -19.24
CA VAL A 160 -13.95 -1.10 -19.19
C VAL A 160 -15.01 -0.98 -18.10
N ALA A 161 -15.99 -1.89 -18.07
CA ALA A 161 -17.03 -1.90 -17.04
C ALA A 161 -16.44 -2.03 -15.63
N ARG A 162 -15.44 -2.92 -15.45
CA ARG A 162 -14.73 -3.10 -14.19
C ARG A 162 -13.98 -1.83 -13.76
N GLN A 163 -13.23 -1.21 -14.66
CA GLN A 163 -12.47 0.00 -14.31
C GLN A 163 -13.40 1.18 -14.01
N LEU A 164 -14.53 1.31 -14.71
CA LEU A 164 -15.54 2.32 -14.40
C LEU A 164 -16.23 2.06 -13.05
N SER A 165 -16.46 0.80 -12.67
CA SER A 165 -16.97 0.48 -11.34
C SER A 165 -15.95 0.79 -10.24
N ASP A 166 -14.66 0.56 -10.47
CA ASP A 166 -13.60 0.83 -9.49
C ASP A 166 -13.39 2.35 -9.24
N LEU A 167 -13.76 3.20 -10.21
CA LEU A 167 -13.77 4.67 -10.03
C LEU A 167 -14.95 5.15 -9.18
N GLY A 168 -15.88 4.26 -8.85
CA GLY A 168 -17.08 4.53 -8.08
C GLY A 168 -17.05 3.98 -6.67
#